data_AF-A0A314Y7S0-F1
#
_entry.id   AF-A0A314Y7S0-F1
#
_cell.length_a   1.000
_cell.length_b   1.000
_cell.length_c   1.000
_cell.angle_alpha   90.00
_cell.angle_beta   90.00
_cell.angle_gamma   90.00
#
_symmetry.space_group_name_H-M   'P 1'
#
loop_
_entity.id
_entity.type
_entity.pdbx_description
1 polymer ?
#
loop_
_entity_poly.entity_id
_entity_poly.type
_entity_poly.pdbx_seq_one_letter_code
_entity_poly.pdbx_strand_id
1 'polypeptide(L)'
;MNLRDWGLKVDVVVFCFLDLASNYEPPDSLAEWLEAGEQPIYIGFDSLPLEEPEKMTNIILQALEITGQRGVINRGWGGLAFIYFSSQWQNQVHHGGAGTTAAGLKAAATDNAIFLGSLTFCPTTIVPFFWDQPFWGERVHARGVGPAPIPADEFSLEKLVDAIRFMLDPKCKLITHAYAQKNI
;
A
#
# COMPACT_ATOMS: atom_id res chain seq x y z
N MET A 1 -19.86 13.95 -5.49
CA MET A 1 -20.71 14.35 -4.36
C MET A 1 -20.06 15.57 -3.72
N ASN A 2 -20.78 16.68 -3.60
CA ASN A 2 -20.22 17.94 -3.12
C ASN A 2 -20.43 18.02 -1.59
N LEU A 3 -19.43 18.50 -0.84
CA LEU A 3 -19.56 18.71 0.61
C LEU A 3 -20.75 19.61 0.98
N ARG A 4 -21.14 20.50 0.06
CA ARG A 4 -22.30 21.39 0.21
C ARG A 4 -23.63 20.65 0.30
N ASP A 5 -23.68 19.38 -0.12
CA ASP A 5 -24.91 18.58 -0.15
C ASP A 5 -25.31 18.07 1.25
N TRP A 6 -24.42 18.17 2.26
CA TRP A 6 -24.55 17.46 3.55
C TRP A 6 -24.86 18.35 4.78
N GLY A 7 -25.01 19.68 4.59
CA GLY A 7 -25.42 20.62 5.65
C GLY A 7 -24.38 20.88 6.74
N LEU A 8 -24.66 21.83 7.64
CA LEU A 8 -23.71 22.35 8.66
C LEU A 8 -23.43 21.40 9.85
N LYS A 9 -24.07 20.22 9.89
CA LYS A 9 -23.96 19.26 11.00
C LYS A 9 -23.05 18.07 10.67
N VAL A 10 -22.50 18.03 9.46
CA VAL A 10 -21.59 16.97 9.01
C VAL A 10 -20.21 17.59 8.90
N ASP A 11 -19.27 17.05 9.66
CA ASP A 11 -17.85 17.37 9.53
C ASP A 11 -17.12 16.16 8.95
N VAL A 12 -16.20 16.41 8.01
CA VAL A 12 -15.38 15.34 7.43
C VAL A 12 -14.12 15.26 8.26
N VAL A 13 -14.15 14.37 9.25
CA VAL A 13 -12.92 13.92 9.89
C VAL A 13 -12.10 13.15 8.86
N VAL A 14 -10.87 13.63 8.62
CA VAL A 14 -9.81 12.89 7.94
C VAL A 14 -9.66 11.49 8.55
N PHE A 15 -8.91 10.61 7.91
CA PHE A 15 -8.77 9.22 8.35
C PHE A 15 -8.46 9.09 9.84
N CYS A 16 -9.28 8.32 10.56
CA CYS A 16 -9.00 7.95 11.94
C CYS A 16 -7.94 6.86 11.94
N PHE A 17 -6.75 7.19 12.42
CA PHE A 17 -5.68 6.22 12.57
C PHE A 17 -5.62 5.71 14.00
N LEU A 18 -5.59 4.39 14.15
CA LEU A 18 -5.38 3.76 15.44
C LEU A 18 -3.88 3.40 15.54
N ASP A 19 -3.22 3.81 16.63
CA ASP A 19 -1.84 3.42 16.92
C ASP A 19 -1.79 1.96 17.39
N LEU A 20 -1.94 1.05 16.42
CA LEU A 20 -2.11 -0.39 16.64
C LEU A 20 -0.79 -1.17 16.79
N ALA A 21 0.36 -0.53 16.63
CA ALA A 21 1.66 -1.20 16.48
C ALA A 21 2.62 -0.98 17.67
N SER A 22 2.12 -0.89 18.91
CA SER A 22 3.00 -0.60 20.05
C SER A 22 3.73 -1.82 20.63
N ASN A 23 3.29 -3.05 20.36
CA ASN A 23 3.80 -4.26 21.04
C ASN A 23 4.26 -5.40 20.10
N TYR A 24 4.52 -5.12 18.82
CA TYR A 24 4.98 -6.15 17.89
C TYR A 24 6.50 -6.14 17.73
N GLU A 25 7.12 -7.29 17.97
CA GLU A 25 8.53 -7.54 17.68
C GLU A 25 8.61 -8.58 16.55
N PRO A 26 9.21 -8.24 15.38
CA PRO A 26 9.43 -9.22 14.32
C PRO A 26 10.46 -10.26 14.76
N PRO A 27 10.40 -11.50 14.24
CA PRO A 27 11.48 -12.46 14.42
C PRO A 27 12.82 -11.88 13.94
N ASP A 28 13.92 -12.16 14.65
CA ASP A 28 15.25 -11.60 14.36
C ASP A 28 15.65 -11.75 12.89
N SER A 29 15.36 -12.91 12.29
CA SER A 29 15.68 -13.17 10.88
C SER A 29 14.95 -12.24 9.90
N LEU A 30 13.73 -11.79 10.22
CA LEU A 30 13.04 -10.80 9.42
C LEU A 30 13.60 -9.40 9.69
N ALA A 31 13.87 -9.05 10.94
CA ALA A 31 14.44 -7.75 11.29
C ALA A 31 15.80 -7.56 10.58
N GLU A 32 16.70 -8.54 10.70
CA GLU A 32 17.99 -8.58 10.01
C GLU A 32 17.83 -8.50 8.49
N TRP A 33 16.87 -9.24 7.92
CA TRP A 33 16.60 -9.17 6.49
C TRP A 33 16.16 -7.76 6.10
N LEU A 34 15.21 -7.14 6.80
CA LEU A 34 14.73 -5.77 6.52
C LEU A 34 15.89 -4.76 6.54
N GLU A 35 16.75 -4.82 7.56
CA GLU A 35 17.90 -3.92 7.73
C GLU A 35 19.00 -4.12 6.67
N ALA A 36 19.15 -5.33 6.13
CA ALA A 36 20.27 -5.67 5.24
C ALA A 36 20.22 -5.06 3.83
N GLY A 37 19.19 -4.28 3.47
CA GLY A 37 19.11 -3.71 2.13
C GLY A 37 18.01 -2.68 1.95
N GLU A 38 17.68 -2.38 0.69
CA GLU A 38 16.65 -1.39 0.37
C GLU A 38 15.27 -1.81 0.90
N GLN A 39 14.48 -0.81 1.29
CA GLN A 39 13.12 -0.99 1.78
C GLN A 39 12.27 -1.76 0.75
N PRO A 40 11.63 -2.88 1.15
CA PRO A 40 10.89 -3.72 0.23
C PRO A 40 9.49 -3.17 -0.05
N ILE A 41 8.82 -3.75 -1.05
CA ILE A 41 7.41 -3.51 -1.38
C ILE A 41 6.54 -4.45 -0.55
N TYR A 42 5.56 -3.90 0.17
CA TYR A 42 4.55 -4.70 0.84
C TYR A 42 3.40 -5.07 -0.10
N ILE A 43 2.99 -6.33 -0.13
CA ILE A 43 1.90 -6.82 -0.97
C ILE A 43 0.97 -7.70 -0.13
N GLY A 44 -0.31 -7.34 -0.01
CA GLY A 44 -1.26 -8.12 0.78
C GLY A 44 -2.72 -7.84 0.46
N PHE A 45 -3.52 -8.90 0.37
CA PHE A 45 -4.96 -8.82 0.04
C PHE A 45 -5.89 -9.21 1.19
N ASP A 46 -5.33 -9.38 2.40
CA ASP A 46 -6.06 -9.72 3.63
C ASP A 46 -6.98 -10.96 3.46
N SER A 47 -8.13 -10.96 4.11
CA SER A 47 -9.06 -12.09 4.25
C SER A 47 -9.95 -12.31 3.01
N LEU A 48 -9.54 -11.79 1.85
CA LEU A 48 -10.30 -11.92 0.61
C LEU A 48 -10.10 -13.31 -0.02
N PRO A 49 -11.18 -13.99 -0.43
CA PRO A 49 -11.06 -15.24 -1.16
C PRO A 49 -10.43 -14.95 -2.53
N LEU A 50 -9.22 -15.46 -2.75
CA LEU A 50 -8.56 -15.45 -4.05
C LEU A 50 -8.98 -16.71 -4.82
N GLU A 51 -9.48 -16.55 -6.05
CA GLU A 51 -9.84 -17.69 -6.89
C GLU A 51 -8.61 -18.50 -7.32
N GLU A 52 -7.50 -17.82 -7.65
CA GLU A 52 -6.25 -18.43 -8.11
C GLU A 52 -5.01 -17.90 -7.33
N PRO A 53 -4.85 -18.22 -6.03
CA PRO A 53 -3.80 -17.64 -5.17
C PRO A 53 -2.37 -17.97 -5.64
N GLU A 54 -2.14 -19.16 -6.19
CA GLU A 54 -0.85 -19.57 -6.71
C GLU A 54 -0.44 -18.76 -7.94
N LYS A 55 -1.38 -18.56 -8.88
CA LYS A 55 -1.17 -17.77 -10.08
C LYS A 55 -0.84 -16.32 -9.73
N MET A 56 -1.61 -15.72 -8.83
CA MET A 56 -1.37 -14.36 -8.35
C MET A 56 0.01 -14.24 -7.68
N THR A 57 0.41 -15.23 -6.87
CA THR A 57 1.72 -15.25 -6.23
C THR A 57 2.86 -15.37 -7.24
N ASN A 58 2.71 -16.23 -8.26
CA ASN A 58 3.69 -16.35 -9.33
C ASN A 58 3.84 -15.05 -10.13
N ILE A 59 2.73 -14.33 -10.36
CA ILE A 59 2.76 -13.00 -10.97
C ILE A 59 3.53 -12.01 -10.08
N ILE A 60 3.25 -12.00 -8.78
CA ILE A 60 3.92 -11.11 -7.82
C ILE A 60 5.44 -11.36 -7.79
N LEU A 61 5.85 -12.63 -7.67
CA LEU A 61 7.27 -13.00 -7.62
C LEU A 61 7.99 -12.59 -8.92
N GLN A 62 7.38 -12.86 -10.08
CA GLN A 62 7.95 -12.46 -11.37
C GLN A 62 8.02 -10.93 -11.51
N ALA A 63 7.02 -10.19 -11.06
CA ALA A 63 7.03 -8.74 -11.15
C ALA A 63 8.13 -8.14 -10.27
N LEU A 64 8.32 -8.66 -9.04
CA LEU A 64 9.40 -8.26 -8.14
C LEU A 64 10.78 -8.56 -8.77
N GLU A 65 10.95 -9.74 -9.35
CA GLU A 65 12.17 -10.12 -10.06
C GLU A 65 12.47 -9.19 -11.26
N ILE A 66 11.47 -8.95 -12.13
CA ILE A 66 11.60 -8.06 -13.31
C ILE A 66 11.93 -6.62 -12.90
N THR A 67 11.38 -6.16 -11.78
CA THR A 67 11.60 -4.80 -11.28
C THR A 67 12.82 -4.67 -10.38
N GLY A 68 13.50 -5.78 -10.04
CA GLY A 68 14.65 -5.79 -9.14
C GLY A 68 14.30 -5.47 -7.68
N GLN A 69 13.02 -5.60 -7.31
CA GLN A 69 12.52 -5.15 -6.02
C GLN A 69 12.46 -6.30 -5.01
N ARG A 70 12.83 -5.99 -3.77
CA ARG A 70 12.51 -6.83 -2.62
C ARG A 70 11.03 -6.69 -2.30
N GLY A 71 10.40 -7.77 -1.84
CA GLY A 71 8.98 -7.75 -1.48
C GLY A 71 8.68 -8.55 -0.21
N VAL A 72 7.69 -8.07 0.55
CA VAL A 72 7.06 -8.80 1.65
C VAL A 72 5.63 -9.09 1.25
N ILE A 73 5.27 -10.37 1.20
CA ILE A 73 3.94 -10.81 0.79
C ILE A 73 3.17 -11.23 2.05
N ASN A 74 2.15 -10.47 2.42
CA ASN A 74 1.22 -10.87 3.46
C ASN A 74 0.16 -11.80 2.88
N ARG A 75 0.13 -13.00 3.45
CA ARG A 75 -0.63 -14.12 2.95
C ARG A 75 -1.77 -14.27 3.96
N GLY A 76 -2.95 -13.75 3.61
CA GLY A 76 -4.14 -13.78 4.47
C GLY A 76 -4.64 -15.22 4.74
N TRP A 77 -5.93 -15.40 5.01
CA TRP A 77 -6.52 -16.74 5.25
C TRP A 77 -6.48 -17.72 4.05
N GLY A 78 -5.82 -17.35 2.94
CA GLY A 78 -5.76 -18.06 1.65
C GLY A 78 -4.53 -18.95 1.40
N GLY A 79 -3.73 -19.31 2.41
CA GLY A 79 -2.84 -20.47 2.32
C GLY A 79 -1.47 -20.25 1.66
N LEU A 80 -0.75 -19.21 2.05
CA LEU A 80 0.64 -19.00 1.67
C LEU A 80 1.39 -18.47 2.96
N ALA A 81 2.70 -18.71 3.22
CA ALA A 81 3.49 -18.29 4.41
C ALA A 81 3.77 -16.77 4.63
N PHE A 82 3.66 -16.30 5.90
CA PHE A 82 3.77 -14.96 6.58
C PHE A 82 4.77 -13.87 6.05
N ILE A 83 4.69 -12.53 6.31
CA ILE A 83 4.68 -11.73 7.58
C ILE A 83 4.09 -10.26 7.42
N TYR A 84 3.73 -9.65 8.57
CA TYR A 84 3.02 -8.43 9.03
C TYR A 84 3.50 -7.00 8.62
N PHE A 85 2.62 -6.00 8.89
CA PHE A 85 2.83 -4.54 8.68
C PHE A 85 3.87 -3.93 9.64
N SER A 86 5.02 -3.53 9.10
CA SER A 86 5.98 -2.61 9.71
C SER A 86 5.80 -1.21 9.10
N SER A 87 6.25 -0.15 9.77
CA SER A 87 6.33 1.17 9.15
C SER A 87 7.39 1.24 8.04
N GLN A 88 8.23 0.22 7.83
CA GLN A 88 9.44 0.30 6.98
C GLN A 88 9.27 0.06 5.46
N TRP A 89 8.08 0.24 4.89
CA TRP A 89 7.84 -0.06 3.46
C TRP A 89 8.03 1.16 2.57
N GLN A 90 8.57 0.97 1.36
CA GLN A 90 8.71 2.05 0.37
C GLN A 90 7.45 2.23 -0.49
N ASN A 91 6.77 1.13 -0.84
CA ASN A 91 5.56 1.11 -1.67
C ASN A 91 4.64 -0.03 -1.23
N GLN A 92 3.36 0.03 -1.59
CA GLN A 92 2.38 -0.97 -1.17
C GLN A 92 1.42 -1.38 -2.30
N VAL A 93 1.02 -2.66 -2.29
CA VAL A 93 -0.04 -3.21 -3.12
C VAL A 93 -1.05 -3.89 -2.21
N HIS A 94 -2.30 -3.42 -2.22
CA HIS A 94 -3.35 -4.04 -1.41
C HIS A 94 -4.72 -3.93 -2.05
N HIS A 95 -5.70 -4.62 -1.48
CA HIS A 95 -7.03 -4.73 -2.07
C HIS A 95 -7.87 -3.42 -2.04
N GLY A 96 -7.47 -2.43 -1.25
CA GLY A 96 -8.20 -1.17 -1.07
C GLY A 96 -9.36 -1.21 -0.06
N GLY A 97 -10.16 -0.15 -0.01
CA GLY A 97 -11.17 0.08 1.03
C GLY A 97 -10.74 1.20 1.99
N ALA A 98 -11.70 1.84 2.66
CA ALA A 98 -11.42 3.08 3.40
C ALA A 98 -10.29 2.93 4.44
N GLY A 99 -10.30 1.85 5.22
CA GLY A 99 -9.31 1.60 6.27
C GLY A 99 -7.92 1.20 5.74
N THR A 100 -7.85 0.28 4.79
CA THR A 100 -6.56 -0.19 4.25
C THR A 100 -5.91 0.86 3.35
N THR A 101 -6.70 1.66 2.62
CA THR A 101 -6.17 2.77 1.81
C THR A 101 -5.62 3.87 2.71
N ALA A 102 -6.32 4.18 3.81
CA ALA A 102 -5.81 5.10 4.82
C ALA A 102 -4.48 4.59 5.40
N ALA A 103 -4.45 3.33 5.84
CA ALA A 103 -3.27 2.72 6.45
C ALA A 103 -2.10 2.62 5.47
N GLY A 104 -2.35 2.17 4.23
CA GLY A 104 -1.35 2.07 3.17
C GLY A 104 -0.75 3.43 2.79
N LEU A 105 -1.60 4.45 2.69
CA LEU A 105 -1.13 5.82 2.48
C LEU A 105 -0.34 6.35 3.68
N LYS A 106 -0.70 6.03 4.92
CA LYS A 106 0.02 6.50 6.13
C LYS A 106 1.32 5.74 6.41
N ALA A 107 1.44 4.49 5.98
CA ALA A 107 2.57 3.65 6.35
C ALA A 107 3.82 3.99 5.53
N ALA A 108 4.73 4.76 6.13
CA ALA A 108 6.16 4.71 5.89
C ALA A 108 6.98 5.19 7.11
N ALA A 109 8.19 4.66 7.20
CA ALA A 109 9.24 4.96 8.15
C ALA A 109 10.47 5.43 7.37
N THR A 110 11.10 6.39 8.01
CA THR A 110 12.15 7.23 7.54
C THR A 110 13.51 6.59 7.79
N ASP A 111 14.20 6.17 6.75
CA ASP A 111 15.64 5.92 6.85
C ASP A 111 16.38 7.10 6.20
N ASN A 112 16.38 8.21 6.96
CA ASN A 112 17.24 9.42 6.90
C ASN A 112 16.61 10.64 7.59
N ALA A 113 15.41 10.54 8.16
CA ALA A 113 14.88 11.61 9.00
C ALA A 113 15.39 11.47 10.44
N ILE A 114 16.60 11.99 10.68
CA ILE A 114 16.80 12.84 11.87
C ILE A 114 15.91 14.08 11.66
N PHE A 115 14.59 13.88 11.67
CA PHE A 115 13.57 14.93 11.66
C PHE A 115 12.25 14.34 12.16
N LEU A 116 12.21 14.21 13.49
CA LEU A 116 11.05 14.41 14.35
C LEU A 116 9.70 14.62 13.62
N GLY A 117 8.86 13.57 13.57
CA GLY A 117 7.40 13.73 13.53
C GLY A 117 6.70 13.84 12.17
N SER A 118 7.33 13.46 11.04
CA SER A 118 6.67 13.47 9.73
C SER A 118 6.08 12.09 9.37
N LEU A 119 4.75 12.00 9.26
CA LEU A 119 4.09 10.87 8.62
C LEU A 119 4.57 10.79 7.17
N THR A 120 5.25 9.72 6.81
CA THR A 120 5.70 9.50 5.44
C THR A 120 4.61 8.72 4.71
N PHE A 121 4.16 9.23 3.56
CA PHE A 121 3.16 8.55 2.75
C PHE A 121 3.82 7.72 1.66
N CYS A 122 3.30 6.51 1.42
CA CYS A 122 3.81 5.60 0.38
C CYS A 122 2.95 5.60 -0.88
N PRO A 123 3.57 5.65 -2.08
CA PRO A 123 2.87 5.30 -3.30
C PRO A 123 2.21 3.93 -3.17
N THR A 124 0.96 3.85 -3.59
CA THR A 124 0.10 2.69 -3.34
C THR A 124 -0.61 2.25 -4.61
N THR A 125 -0.58 0.95 -4.92
CA THR A 125 -1.43 0.33 -5.95
C THR A 125 -2.62 -0.36 -5.30
N ILE A 126 -3.81 -0.12 -5.82
CA ILE A 126 -5.05 -0.76 -5.36
C ILE A 126 -5.45 -1.86 -6.34
N VAL A 127 -5.70 -3.06 -5.81
CA VAL A 127 -6.21 -4.23 -6.56
C VAL A 127 -7.63 -4.53 -6.11
N PRO A 128 -8.66 -3.86 -6.68
CA PRO A 128 -10.01 -4.02 -6.17
C PRO A 128 -10.62 -5.37 -6.55
N PHE A 129 -11.25 -6.00 -5.57
CA PHE A 129 -12.10 -7.18 -5.68
C PHE A 129 -13.58 -6.79 -5.72
N PHE A 130 -14.04 -5.95 -4.80
CA PHE A 130 -15.46 -5.52 -4.72
C PHE A 130 -15.68 -4.30 -3.81
N TRP A 131 -16.95 -3.85 -3.75
CA TRP A 131 -17.47 -2.78 -2.88
C TRP A 131 -16.85 -1.39 -3.14
N ASP A 132 -16.28 -0.76 -2.11
CA ASP A 132 -15.72 0.60 -2.17
C ASP A 132 -14.28 0.61 -2.68
N GLN A 133 -13.67 -0.55 -2.89
CA GLN A 133 -12.29 -0.70 -3.33
C GLN A 133 -12.01 0.00 -4.68
N PRO A 134 -12.87 -0.13 -5.73
CA PRO A 134 -12.66 0.60 -6.98
C PRO A 134 -12.69 2.12 -6.78
N PHE A 135 -13.60 2.62 -5.92
CA PHE A 135 -13.68 4.04 -5.61
C PHE A 135 -12.37 4.56 -5.00
N TRP A 136 -11.79 3.83 -4.04
CA TRP A 136 -10.52 4.20 -3.42
C TRP A 136 -9.34 4.09 -4.37
N GLY A 137 -9.32 3.07 -5.23
CA GLY A 137 -8.36 2.97 -6.34
C GLY A 137 -8.37 4.20 -7.24
N GLU A 138 -9.55 4.64 -7.66
CA GLU A 138 -9.73 5.88 -8.43
C GLU A 138 -9.29 7.12 -7.66
N ARG A 139 -9.54 7.18 -6.34
CA ARG A 139 -9.09 8.31 -5.51
C ARG A 139 -7.57 8.40 -5.39
N VAL A 140 -6.88 7.27 -5.31
CA VAL A 140 -5.42 7.17 -5.30
C VAL A 140 -4.86 7.61 -6.65
N HIS A 141 -5.38 7.04 -7.74
CA HIS A 141 -4.95 7.36 -9.09
C HIS A 141 -5.15 8.84 -9.45
N ALA A 142 -6.35 9.37 -9.22
CA ALA A 142 -6.69 10.76 -9.55
C ALA A 142 -5.84 11.79 -8.78
N ARG A 143 -5.24 11.40 -7.66
CA ARG A 143 -4.33 12.23 -6.86
C ARG A 143 -2.86 12.07 -7.26
N GLY A 144 -2.54 11.13 -8.14
CA GLY A 144 -1.17 10.84 -8.56
C GLY A 144 -0.31 10.14 -7.49
N VAL A 145 -0.94 9.66 -6.41
CA VAL A 145 -0.26 8.95 -5.30
C VAL A 145 -0.20 7.43 -5.51
N GLY A 146 -0.50 6.99 -6.74
CA GLY A 146 -0.47 5.61 -7.19
C GLY A 146 -0.93 5.47 -8.64
N PRO A 147 -0.69 4.31 -9.27
CA PRO A 147 -1.14 4.02 -10.62
C PRO A 147 -2.67 3.83 -10.69
N ALA A 148 -3.19 3.63 -11.89
CA ALA A 148 -4.58 3.20 -12.06
C ALA A 148 -4.80 1.86 -11.32
N PRO A 149 -5.98 1.64 -10.72
CA PRO A 149 -6.27 0.39 -10.04
C PRO A 149 -6.21 -0.80 -11.01
N ILE A 150 -5.83 -1.96 -10.49
CA ILE A 150 -5.78 -3.22 -11.25
C ILE A 150 -6.90 -4.11 -10.73
N PRO A 151 -8.09 -4.14 -11.36
CA PRO A 151 -9.15 -5.07 -10.95
C PRO A 151 -8.64 -6.51 -10.81
N ALA A 152 -9.09 -7.22 -9.80
CA ALA A 152 -8.57 -8.55 -9.47
C ALA A 152 -8.72 -9.56 -10.61
N ASP A 153 -9.81 -9.47 -11.37
CA ASP A 153 -10.10 -10.26 -12.58
C ASP A 153 -9.21 -9.87 -13.79
N GLU A 154 -8.59 -8.69 -13.72
CA GLU A 154 -7.65 -8.18 -14.71
C GLU A 154 -6.18 -8.27 -14.27
N PHE A 155 -5.92 -8.86 -13.09
CA PHE A 155 -4.60 -8.91 -12.51
C PHE A 155 -3.63 -9.73 -13.37
N SER A 156 -2.55 -9.08 -13.78
CA SER A 156 -1.59 -9.61 -14.75
C SER A 156 -0.18 -9.13 -14.44
N LEU A 157 0.80 -9.86 -14.97
CA LEU A 157 2.21 -9.55 -14.79
C LEU A 157 2.57 -8.17 -15.33
N GLU A 158 2.09 -7.86 -16.53
CA GLU A 158 2.36 -6.60 -17.21
C GLU A 158 1.82 -5.43 -16.39
N LYS A 159 0.56 -5.52 -15.93
CA LYS A 159 -0.06 -4.47 -15.12
C LYS A 159 0.65 -4.28 -13.78
N LEU A 160 1.06 -5.35 -13.11
CA LEU A 160 1.77 -5.24 -11.84
C LEU A 160 3.18 -4.64 -12.03
N VAL A 161 3.90 -5.05 -13.07
CA VAL A 161 5.23 -4.49 -13.40
C VAL A 161 5.12 -2.99 -13.68
N ASP A 162 4.13 -2.58 -14.48
CA ASP A 162 3.90 -1.17 -14.80
C ASP A 162 3.50 -0.37 -13.56
N ALA A 163 2.66 -0.94 -12.69
CA ALA A 163 2.29 -0.33 -11.42
C ALA A 163 3.49 -0.15 -10.47
N ILE A 164 4.36 -1.16 -10.34
CA ILE A 164 5.58 -1.06 -9.54
C ILE A 164 6.49 0.05 -10.10
N ARG A 165 6.73 0.07 -11.42
CA ARG A 165 7.55 1.12 -12.05
C ARG A 165 6.97 2.52 -11.85
N PHE A 166 5.66 2.66 -11.94
CA PHE A 166 4.98 3.94 -11.66
C PHE A 166 5.24 4.40 -10.23
N MET A 167 5.11 3.50 -9.24
CA MET A 167 5.37 3.82 -7.83
C MET A 167 6.84 4.15 -7.56
N LEU A 168 7.77 3.55 -8.32
CA LEU A 168 9.19 3.84 -8.24
C LEU A 168 9.59 5.18 -8.87
N ASP A 169 8.76 5.76 -9.75
CA ASP A 169 9.02 7.04 -10.39
C ASP A 169 9.20 8.14 -9.32
N PRO A 170 10.33 8.88 -9.33
CA PRO A 170 10.58 9.96 -8.38
C PRO A 170 9.45 11.00 -8.31
N LYS A 171 8.76 11.25 -9.42
CA LYS A 171 7.62 12.16 -9.49
C LYS A 171 6.43 11.65 -8.67
N CYS A 172 6.13 10.35 -8.73
CA CYS A 172 5.07 9.76 -7.92
C CYS A 172 5.39 9.91 -6.43
N LYS A 173 6.62 9.55 -6.03
CA LYS A 173 7.10 9.71 -4.65
C LYS A 173 6.99 11.16 -4.15
N LEU A 174 7.40 12.13 -4.98
CA LEU A 174 7.27 13.56 -4.65
C LEU A 174 5.82 14.01 -4.47
N ILE A 175 4.91 13.59 -5.36
CA ILE A 175 3.48 13.92 -5.25
C ILE A 175 2.90 13.31 -3.97
N THR A 176 3.23 12.07 -3.67
CA THR A 176 2.78 11.37 -2.46
C THR A 176 3.26 12.08 -1.19
N HIS A 177 4.54 12.45 -1.11
CA HIS A 177 5.06 13.22 0.03
C HIS A 177 4.39 14.60 0.16
N ALA A 178 4.15 15.31 -0.94
CA ALA A 178 3.45 16.60 -0.90
C ALA A 178 1.97 16.46 -0.51
N TYR A 179 1.34 15.33 -0.85
CA TYR A 179 -0.03 15.03 -0.44
C TYR A 179 -0.13 14.77 1.08
N ALA A 180 0.86 14.07 1.65
CA ALA A 180 0.98 13.84 3.09
C ALA A 180 0.90 15.15 3.89
N GLN A 181 1.78 16.11 3.55
CA GLN A 181 1.95 17.36 4.30
C GLN A 181 0.72 18.27 4.31
N LYS A 182 -0.24 18.07 3.40
CA LYS A 182 -1.46 18.89 3.27
C LYS A 182 -2.69 18.28 3.95
N ASN A 183 -2.63 17.00 4.31
CA ASN A 183 -3.80 16.23 4.77
C ASN A 183 -3.55 15.53 6.12
N ILE A 184 -2.54 15.99 6.85
CA ILE A 184 -2.26 15.73 8.27
C ILE A 184 -2.56 17.02 9.02
#